data_AF-A0A1I0DYI0-F1
#
_entry.id   AF-A0A1I0DYI0-F1
#
_cell.length_a   1.000
_cell.length_b   1.000
_cell.length_c   1.000
_cell.angle_alpha   90.00
_cell.angle_beta   90.00
_cell.angle_gamma   90.00
#
_symmetry.space_group_name_H-M   'P 1'
#
loop_
_entity.id
_entity.type
_entity.pdbx_description
1 polymer ?
#
loop_
_entity_poly.entity_id
_entity_poly.type
_entity_poly.pdbx_seq_one_letter_code
_entity_poly.pdbx_strand_id
1 'polypeptide(L)'
;MIKKMLVISTLMLSLFTFSLVAQQSNPTTDYYLAGKPQGSWEFGLQFNQVKMDNNTAKTTKGSLKATPANRNSEGDAVRLVWKPRGVKDEWGGVNKNVLTANILNTYTVANLLPYKDKGVLLLEMKVNKAPRENVELSMESNWDWQTRSTFALKNALKRMPKGEWAMLPIPLSCFNKSDFDFAKVTSPFILYTSGKMDIEISSIRVVQTDNVLTC
;
A
#
# COMPACT_ATOMS: atom_id res chain seq x y z
N MET A 1 59.94 -51.58 17.62
CA MET A 1 59.45 -50.96 16.37
C MET A 1 57.95 -50.69 16.52
N ILE A 2 57.52 -49.44 16.69
CA ILE A 2 56.10 -49.06 16.70
C ILE A 2 55.98 -47.80 15.83
N LYS A 3 55.40 -47.95 14.63
CA LYS A 3 55.12 -46.86 13.69
C LYS A 3 53.84 -46.14 14.13
N LYS A 4 53.94 -44.83 14.41
CA LYS A 4 52.78 -43.95 14.60
C LYS A 4 52.16 -43.65 13.23
N MET A 5 50.91 -44.05 13.03
CA MET A 5 50.08 -43.64 11.89
C MET A 5 49.53 -42.24 12.15
N LEU A 6 49.88 -41.30 11.29
CA LEU A 6 49.31 -39.95 11.23
C LEU A 6 48.12 -40.00 10.26
N VAL A 7 46.89 -39.83 10.76
CA VAL A 7 45.69 -39.72 9.94
C VAL A 7 45.47 -38.23 9.62
N ILE A 8 45.63 -37.86 8.37
CA ILE A 8 45.35 -36.51 7.86
C ILE A 8 43.86 -36.48 7.49
N SER A 9 43.07 -35.74 8.26
CA SER A 9 41.65 -35.51 7.98
C SER A 9 41.49 -34.32 7.04
N THR A 10 41.09 -34.59 5.79
CA THR A 10 40.74 -33.59 4.78
C THR A 10 39.32 -33.09 5.04
N LEU A 11 39.18 -31.85 5.52
CA LEU A 11 37.91 -31.17 5.73
C LEU A 11 37.36 -30.67 4.39
N MET A 12 36.36 -31.35 3.84
CA MET A 12 35.68 -30.99 2.59
C MET A 12 34.64 -29.89 2.88
N LEU A 13 34.91 -28.66 2.43
CA LEU A 13 34.03 -27.51 2.60
C LEU A 13 32.87 -27.60 1.58
N SER A 14 31.70 -28.08 2.02
CA SER A 14 30.50 -28.09 1.19
C SER A 14 29.87 -26.70 1.11
N LEU A 15 29.95 -26.08 -0.07
CA LEU A 15 29.24 -24.84 -0.39
C LEU A 15 27.73 -25.12 -0.45
N PHE A 16 27.02 -24.85 0.63
CA PHE A 16 25.56 -24.79 0.61
C PHE A 16 25.11 -23.55 -0.18
N THR A 17 24.72 -23.75 -1.44
CA THR A 17 23.98 -22.75 -2.20
C THR A 17 22.56 -22.67 -1.65
N PHE A 18 22.27 -21.65 -0.84
CA PHE A 18 20.90 -21.32 -0.47
C PHE A 18 20.19 -20.73 -1.68
N SER A 19 19.34 -21.53 -2.31
CA SER A 19 18.38 -21.02 -3.29
C SER A 19 17.34 -20.18 -2.55
N LEU A 20 17.39 -18.86 -2.71
CA LEU A 20 16.31 -17.97 -2.31
C LEU A 20 15.08 -18.29 -3.16
N VAL A 21 14.09 -18.97 -2.57
CA VAL A 21 12.77 -19.10 -3.19
C VAL A 21 12.14 -17.71 -3.17
N ALA A 22 12.02 -17.08 -4.34
CA ALA A 22 11.21 -15.89 -4.50
C ALA A 22 9.75 -16.28 -4.22
N GLN A 23 9.18 -15.80 -3.11
CA GLN A 23 7.80 -16.07 -2.76
C GLN A 23 6.89 -15.43 -3.82
N GLN A 24 6.13 -16.26 -4.53
CA GLN A 24 5.22 -15.82 -5.58
C GLN A 24 4.11 -14.97 -4.96
N SER A 25 4.00 -13.70 -5.38
CA SER A 25 2.96 -12.77 -4.92
C SER A 25 1.57 -13.27 -5.29
N ASN A 26 0.58 -13.12 -4.39
CA ASN A 26 -0.80 -13.44 -4.67
C ASN A 26 -1.55 -12.15 -5.09
N PRO A 27 -1.88 -11.92 -6.37
CA PRO A 27 -2.51 -10.68 -6.80
C PRO A 27 -3.92 -10.46 -6.21
N THR A 28 -4.52 -11.44 -5.53
CA THR A 28 -5.77 -11.25 -4.79
C THR A 28 -5.57 -10.41 -3.53
N THR A 29 -4.41 -10.53 -2.90
CA THR A 29 -4.10 -9.94 -1.59
C THR A 29 -2.89 -9.02 -1.62
N ASP A 30 -1.95 -9.21 -2.54
CA ASP A 30 -0.77 -8.38 -2.73
C ASP A 30 -1.01 -7.41 -3.89
N TYR A 31 -1.05 -6.11 -3.60
CA TYR A 31 -1.43 -5.09 -4.58
C TYR A 31 -0.25 -4.22 -5.00
N TYR A 32 0.57 -3.85 -4.03
CA TYR A 32 1.78 -3.07 -4.21
C TYR A 32 2.81 -3.60 -3.23
N LEU A 33 3.96 -4.09 -3.69
CA LEU A 33 5.01 -4.64 -2.84
C LEU A 33 6.35 -4.05 -3.26
N ALA A 34 7.15 -3.61 -2.28
CA ALA A 34 8.49 -3.10 -2.50
C ALA A 34 8.56 -2.10 -3.68
N GLY A 35 7.64 -1.14 -3.69
CA GLY A 35 7.64 -0.07 -4.69
C GLY A 35 7.03 -0.45 -6.04
N LYS A 36 6.43 -1.64 -6.18
CA LYS A 36 5.93 -2.15 -7.48
C LYS A 36 4.49 -2.64 -7.37
N PRO A 37 3.60 -2.24 -8.30
CA PRO A 37 2.29 -2.86 -8.43
C PRO A 37 2.40 -4.35 -8.77
N GLN A 38 1.45 -5.16 -8.31
CA GLN A 38 1.45 -6.61 -8.52
C GLN A 38 0.38 -6.99 -9.55
N GLY A 39 0.67 -7.94 -10.44
CA GLY A 39 -0.30 -8.40 -11.44
C GLY A 39 -0.90 -7.25 -12.26
N SER A 40 -2.24 -7.17 -12.29
CA SER A 40 -3.00 -6.13 -13.01
C SER A 40 -3.32 -4.89 -12.15
N TRP A 41 -2.76 -4.78 -10.94
CA TRP A 41 -2.93 -3.59 -10.12
C TRP A 41 -2.09 -2.45 -10.66
N GLU A 42 -2.64 -1.24 -10.61
CA GLU A 42 -1.99 -0.01 -11.04
C GLU A 42 -2.01 1.00 -9.90
N PHE A 43 -0.83 1.48 -9.50
CA PHE A 43 -0.74 2.67 -8.67
C PHE A 43 -0.90 3.90 -9.58
N GLY A 44 -1.81 4.79 -9.23
CA GLY A 44 -1.96 6.08 -9.91
C GLY A 44 -2.39 7.19 -8.98
N LEU A 45 -2.43 8.39 -9.56
CA LEU A 45 -3.05 9.55 -8.94
C LEU A 45 -4.30 9.92 -9.74
N GLN A 46 -5.26 10.55 -9.07
CA GLN A 46 -6.49 11.02 -9.71
C GLN A 46 -7.24 9.88 -10.44
N PHE A 47 -7.40 8.73 -9.78
CA PHE A 47 -8.07 7.55 -10.34
C PHE A 47 -7.46 7.10 -11.67
N ASN A 48 -6.13 7.01 -11.70
CA ASN A 48 -5.31 6.67 -12.87
C ASN A 48 -5.43 7.62 -14.08
N GLN A 49 -6.11 8.77 -13.94
CA GLN A 49 -6.03 9.85 -14.93
C GLN A 49 -4.62 10.43 -15.02
N VAL A 50 -3.85 10.33 -13.93
CA VAL A 50 -2.41 10.59 -13.92
C VAL A 50 -1.68 9.29 -13.61
N LYS A 51 -1.11 8.69 -14.65
CA LYS A 51 -0.33 7.45 -14.55
C LYS A 51 1.03 7.70 -13.89
N MET A 52 1.50 6.70 -13.15
CA MET A 52 2.83 6.69 -12.58
C MET A 52 3.84 6.29 -13.66
N ASP A 53 4.97 6.98 -13.70
CA ASP A 53 6.16 6.58 -14.47
C ASP A 53 7.33 6.43 -13.50
N ASN A 54 7.82 5.21 -13.33
CA ASN A 54 8.87 4.85 -12.37
C ASN A 54 8.68 5.53 -10.99
N ASN A 55 7.52 5.28 -10.35
CA ASN A 55 7.11 5.88 -9.07
C ASN A 55 7.06 7.43 -9.04
N THR A 56 7.04 8.09 -10.21
CA THR A 56 6.91 9.53 -10.36
C THR A 56 5.58 9.91 -11.00
N ALA A 57 4.87 10.86 -10.41
CA ALA A 57 3.68 11.47 -10.98
C ALA A 57 3.36 12.80 -10.29
N LYS A 58 2.52 13.62 -10.92
CA LYS A 58 2.09 14.90 -10.37
C LYS A 58 0.71 15.27 -10.89
N THR A 59 -0.23 15.55 -9.99
CA THR A 59 -1.56 16.06 -10.36
C THR A 59 -1.51 17.56 -10.65
N THR A 60 -2.65 18.12 -11.07
CA THR A 60 -2.81 19.54 -11.40
C THR A 60 -2.19 20.48 -10.35
N LYS A 61 -1.34 21.41 -10.83
CA LYS A 61 -0.54 22.37 -10.03
C LYS A 61 0.42 21.72 -9.02
N GLY A 62 0.60 20.39 -9.05
CA GLY A 62 1.35 19.63 -8.05
C GLY A 62 0.71 19.61 -6.69
N SER A 63 -0.62 19.55 -6.69
CA SER A 63 -1.43 19.44 -5.48
C SER A 63 -1.19 18.11 -4.78
N LEU A 64 -0.93 17.05 -5.54
CA LEU A 64 -0.38 15.78 -5.11
C LEU A 64 0.81 15.42 -6.00
N LYS A 65 1.89 14.95 -5.40
CA LYS A 65 3.10 14.47 -6.08
C LYS A 65 3.47 13.09 -5.57
N ALA A 66 3.89 12.23 -6.48
CA ALA A 66 4.54 10.98 -6.19
C ALA A 66 5.99 11.03 -6.70
N THR A 67 6.94 10.51 -5.92
CA THR A 67 8.35 10.35 -6.30
C THR A 67 8.91 9.06 -5.71
N PRO A 68 9.95 8.44 -6.31
CA PRO A 68 10.65 7.31 -5.70
C PRO A 68 11.14 7.62 -4.28
N ALA A 69 11.15 6.59 -3.44
CA ALA A 69 11.71 6.60 -2.10
C ALA A 69 12.33 5.23 -1.80
N ASN A 70 13.06 5.15 -0.69
CA ASN A 70 13.81 3.96 -0.29
C ASN A 70 13.42 3.54 1.13
N ARG A 71 13.23 2.23 1.29
CA ARG A 71 13.07 1.55 2.57
C ARG A 71 14.21 0.57 2.78
N ASN A 72 14.29 -0.48 1.97
CA ASN A 72 15.31 -1.53 2.05
C ASN A 72 16.25 -1.48 0.84
N SER A 73 15.72 -1.13 -0.33
CA SER A 73 16.43 -1.04 -1.61
C SER A 73 16.10 0.28 -2.32
N GLU A 74 16.87 0.62 -3.35
CA GLU A 74 16.59 1.81 -4.15
C GLU A 74 15.24 1.68 -4.89
N GLY A 75 14.38 2.69 -4.76
CA GLY A 75 13.09 2.77 -5.46
C GLY A 75 12.02 1.79 -4.96
N ASP A 76 12.24 1.12 -3.82
CA ASP A 76 11.31 0.14 -3.25
C ASP A 76 10.16 0.76 -2.42
N ALA A 77 9.97 2.07 -2.57
CA ALA A 77 8.87 2.81 -2.01
C ALA A 77 8.48 4.00 -2.90
N VAL A 78 7.29 4.53 -2.65
CA VAL A 78 6.81 5.78 -3.24
C VAL A 78 6.54 6.80 -2.15
N ARG A 79 7.07 8.02 -2.31
CA ARG A 79 6.75 9.18 -1.49
C ARG A 79 5.59 9.94 -2.08
N LEU A 80 4.56 10.18 -1.28
CA LEU A 80 3.39 10.96 -1.65
C LEU A 80 3.34 12.25 -0.83
N VAL A 81 3.28 13.38 -1.53
CA VAL A 81 3.26 14.71 -0.92
C VAL A 81 2.01 15.48 -1.35
N TRP A 82 1.09 15.66 -0.42
CA TRP A 82 -0.06 16.55 -0.56
C TRP A 82 0.34 17.98 -0.21
N LYS A 83 0.22 18.87 -1.20
CA LYS A 83 0.32 20.33 -1.06
C LYS A 83 -0.83 20.98 -1.84
N PRO A 84 -2.08 20.87 -1.35
CA PRO A 84 -3.26 21.38 -2.05
C PRO A 84 -3.07 22.82 -2.53
N ARG A 85 -3.34 23.07 -3.82
CA ARG A 85 -3.17 24.38 -4.48
C ARG A 85 -4.49 25.05 -4.85
N GLY A 86 -5.55 24.77 -4.08
CA GLY A 86 -6.88 25.34 -4.30
C GLY A 86 -7.45 25.00 -5.68
N VAL A 87 -7.16 23.81 -6.21
CA VAL A 87 -7.75 23.35 -7.48
C VAL A 87 -9.23 23.08 -7.23
N LYS A 88 -10.08 23.76 -8.00
CA LYS A 88 -11.53 23.68 -7.89
C LYS A 88 -12.11 22.72 -8.92
N ASP A 89 -13.24 22.10 -8.58
CA ASP A 89 -14.09 21.44 -9.57
C ASP A 89 -14.94 22.49 -10.32
N GLU A 90 -15.75 22.01 -11.27
CA GLU A 90 -16.65 22.83 -12.08
C GLU A 90 -17.73 23.57 -11.26
N TRP A 91 -17.95 23.16 -10.01
CA TRP A 91 -18.91 23.73 -9.07
C TRP A 91 -18.25 24.62 -8.00
N GLY A 92 -16.95 24.90 -8.11
CA GLY A 92 -16.20 25.73 -7.15
C GLY A 92 -15.81 25.01 -5.85
N GLY A 93 -16.12 23.72 -5.73
CA GLY A 93 -15.71 22.83 -4.65
C GLY A 93 -14.25 22.40 -4.74
N VAL A 94 -13.70 21.80 -3.69
CA VAL A 94 -12.35 21.22 -3.77
C VAL A 94 -12.40 20.01 -4.70
N ASN A 95 -11.60 20.02 -5.77
CA ASN A 95 -11.50 18.88 -6.66
C ASN A 95 -10.83 17.71 -5.92
N LYS A 96 -11.64 16.76 -5.42
CA LYS A 96 -11.14 15.61 -4.67
C LYS A 96 -10.20 14.74 -5.50
N ASN A 97 -10.55 14.52 -6.77
CA ASN A 97 -9.79 13.62 -7.67
C ASN A 97 -8.33 14.05 -7.77
N VAL A 98 -8.06 15.36 -7.93
CA VAL A 98 -6.69 15.92 -8.00
C VAL A 98 -5.85 15.66 -6.74
N LEU A 99 -6.48 15.31 -5.62
CA LEU A 99 -5.86 15.05 -4.32
C LEU A 99 -5.95 13.56 -3.92
N THR A 100 -6.23 12.67 -4.86
CA THR A 100 -6.37 11.23 -4.58
C THR A 100 -5.17 10.45 -5.09
N ALA A 101 -4.61 9.59 -4.24
CA ALA A 101 -3.74 8.48 -4.63
C ALA A 101 -4.53 7.18 -4.56
N ASN A 102 -4.29 6.23 -5.46
CA ASN A 102 -5.08 5.01 -5.53
C ASN A 102 -4.29 3.82 -6.07
N ILE A 103 -4.75 2.62 -5.70
CA ILE A 103 -4.47 1.36 -6.40
C ILE A 103 -5.76 0.92 -7.07
N LEU A 104 -5.73 0.73 -8.39
CA LEU A 104 -6.89 0.29 -9.17
C LEU A 104 -6.56 -0.94 -9.99
N ASN A 105 -7.57 -1.74 -10.28
CA ASN A 105 -7.53 -2.77 -11.29
C ASN A 105 -8.73 -2.56 -12.21
N THR A 106 -8.48 -2.44 -13.52
CA THR A 106 -9.53 -2.20 -14.53
C THR A 106 -9.93 -3.45 -15.30
N TYR A 107 -9.30 -4.59 -15.01
CA TYR A 107 -9.46 -5.84 -15.76
C TYR A 107 -10.13 -6.94 -14.95
N THR A 108 -9.78 -7.03 -13.67
CA THR A 108 -10.26 -8.09 -12.77
C THR A 108 -10.65 -7.55 -11.41
N VAL A 109 -11.33 -8.39 -10.64
CA VAL A 109 -11.70 -8.10 -9.25
C VAL A 109 -10.89 -8.99 -8.30
N ALA A 110 -10.68 -8.50 -7.08
CA ALA A 110 -10.16 -9.29 -5.97
C ALA A 110 -11.32 -9.85 -5.13
N ASN A 111 -11.33 -11.17 -4.93
CA ASN A 111 -12.25 -11.81 -4.00
C ASN A 111 -11.65 -11.84 -2.59
N LEU A 112 -12.02 -10.85 -1.78
CA LEU A 112 -11.64 -10.71 -0.38
C LEU A 112 -12.68 -11.27 0.59
N LEU A 113 -13.78 -11.86 0.10
CA LEU A 113 -14.80 -12.43 0.97
C LEU A 113 -14.23 -13.46 1.98
N PRO A 114 -13.26 -14.33 1.63
CA PRO A 114 -12.64 -15.25 2.61
C PRO A 114 -11.89 -14.54 3.75
N TYR A 115 -11.50 -13.27 3.54
CA TYR A 115 -10.74 -12.48 4.50
C TYR A 115 -11.60 -11.46 5.25
N LYS A 116 -12.91 -11.35 4.97
CA LYS A 116 -13.74 -10.26 5.49
C LYS A 116 -13.63 -10.05 7.01
N ASP A 117 -13.65 -11.13 7.79
CA ASP A 117 -13.71 -11.06 9.26
C ASP A 117 -12.33 -11.11 9.95
N LYS A 118 -11.30 -11.60 9.25
CA LYS A 118 -9.94 -11.83 9.80
C LYS A 118 -8.83 -11.17 8.99
N GLY A 119 -9.21 -10.42 7.96
CA GLY A 119 -8.33 -9.75 7.04
C GLY A 119 -7.97 -8.37 7.54
N VAL A 120 -6.75 -7.96 7.22
CA VAL A 120 -6.20 -6.66 7.55
C VAL A 120 -5.56 -6.11 6.30
N LEU A 121 -6.00 -4.93 5.86
CA LEU A 121 -5.26 -4.12 4.92
C LEU A 121 -4.03 -3.58 5.64
N LEU A 122 -2.87 -4.14 5.32
CA LEU A 122 -1.59 -3.80 5.90
C LEU A 122 -0.86 -2.80 5.00
N LEU A 123 -0.60 -1.61 5.54
CA LEU A 123 0.22 -0.59 4.89
C LEU A 123 1.60 -0.58 5.55
N GLU A 124 2.66 -0.82 4.78
CA GLU A 124 4.03 -0.57 5.22
C GLU A 124 4.39 0.85 4.80
N MET A 125 4.44 1.76 5.78
CA MET A 125 4.54 3.19 5.50
C MET A 125 5.38 3.96 6.52
N LYS A 126 5.82 5.15 6.11
CA LYS A 126 6.49 6.14 6.96
C LYS A 126 5.75 7.46 6.88
N VAL A 127 5.52 8.09 8.04
CA VAL A 127 4.88 9.42 8.10
C VAL A 127 5.95 10.49 8.31
N ASN A 128 6.29 11.22 7.25
CA ASN A 128 7.23 12.34 7.33
C ASN A 128 6.55 13.61 7.89
N LYS A 129 5.29 13.83 7.51
CA LYS A 129 4.44 14.91 8.00
C LYS A 129 3.00 14.44 8.16
N ALA A 130 2.57 14.32 9.41
CA ALA A 130 1.21 13.95 9.74
C ALA A 130 0.19 14.96 9.21
N PRO A 131 -1.01 14.49 8.81
CA PRO A 131 -2.09 15.35 8.34
C PRO A 131 -2.65 16.21 9.47
N ARG A 132 -3.05 17.45 9.12
CA ARG A 132 -3.88 18.30 10.00
C ARG A 132 -5.36 18.18 9.69
N GLU A 133 -5.69 17.94 8.43
CA GLU A 133 -7.06 17.73 7.96
C GLU A 133 -7.46 16.26 8.04
N ASN A 134 -8.71 15.97 7.72
CA ASN A 134 -9.20 14.61 7.61
C ASN A 134 -8.49 13.88 6.47
N VAL A 135 -8.29 12.58 6.69
CA VAL A 135 -7.73 11.66 5.70
C VAL A 135 -8.73 10.54 5.53
N GLU A 136 -9.22 10.37 4.31
CA GLU A 136 -10.15 9.33 3.90
C GLU A 136 -9.32 8.19 3.29
N LEU A 137 -9.32 7.03 3.93
CA LEU A 137 -8.87 5.78 3.32
C LEU A 137 -10.12 5.02 2.88
N SER A 138 -10.21 4.66 1.60
CA SER A 138 -11.39 3.98 1.07
C SER A 138 -11.02 2.72 0.30
N MET A 139 -11.96 1.79 0.24
CA MET A 139 -11.98 0.66 -0.68
C MET A 139 -13.20 0.78 -1.60
N GLU A 140 -13.07 0.33 -2.84
CA GLU A 140 -14.15 0.32 -3.83
C GLU A 140 -14.34 -1.09 -4.40
N SER A 141 -15.60 -1.44 -4.67
CA SER A 141 -15.99 -2.68 -5.32
C SER A 141 -16.71 -2.37 -6.64
N ASN A 142 -16.84 -3.37 -7.51
CA ASN A 142 -17.71 -3.30 -8.70
C ASN A 142 -17.43 -2.16 -9.69
N TRP A 143 -16.27 -1.49 -9.63
CA TRP A 143 -15.98 -0.26 -10.39
C TRP A 143 -17.04 0.84 -10.21
N ASP A 144 -17.71 0.83 -9.06
CA ASP A 144 -18.79 1.76 -8.76
C ASP A 144 -18.46 2.55 -7.51
N TRP A 145 -18.32 3.86 -7.69
CA TRP A 145 -18.03 4.80 -6.62
C TRP A 145 -19.09 4.79 -5.51
N GLN A 146 -20.34 4.37 -5.80
CA GLN A 146 -21.41 4.25 -4.81
C GLN A 146 -21.16 3.12 -3.83
N THR A 147 -20.45 2.06 -4.25
CA THR A 147 -20.11 0.94 -3.37
C THR A 147 -18.89 1.23 -2.50
N ARG A 148 -18.24 2.41 -2.64
CA ARG A 148 -17.06 2.77 -1.85
C ARG A 148 -17.38 2.81 -0.35
N SER A 149 -16.54 2.15 0.43
CA SER A 149 -16.54 2.24 1.89
C SER A 149 -15.32 3.03 2.35
N THR A 150 -15.51 3.95 3.31
CA THR A 150 -14.48 4.91 3.73
C THR A 150 -14.25 4.85 5.24
N PHE A 151 -12.99 4.88 5.63
CA PHE A 151 -12.51 4.92 7.00
C PHE A 151 -11.64 6.17 7.24
N ALA A 152 -11.78 6.80 8.40
CA ALA A 152 -11.03 8.00 8.76
C ALA A 152 -9.64 7.64 9.31
N LEU A 153 -8.58 7.89 8.54
CA LEU A 153 -7.21 7.43 8.87
C LEU A 153 -6.40 8.46 9.69
N LYS A 154 -6.90 9.69 9.84
CA LYS A 154 -6.15 10.82 10.44
C LYS A 154 -5.52 10.49 11.79
N ASN A 155 -6.30 9.95 12.73
CA ASN A 155 -5.84 9.69 14.10
C ASN A 155 -4.82 8.54 14.14
N ALA A 156 -4.97 7.54 13.28
CA ALA A 156 -3.97 6.49 13.14
C ALA A 156 -2.63 7.07 12.64
N LEU A 157 -2.65 7.87 11.57
CA LEU A 157 -1.43 8.51 11.03
C LEU A 157 -0.75 9.46 12.01
N LYS A 158 -1.51 10.17 12.86
CA LYS A 158 -0.94 11.05 13.89
C LYS A 158 -0.24 10.30 15.03
N ARG A 159 -0.61 9.04 15.28
CA ARG A 159 0.00 8.19 16.32
C ARG A 159 1.22 7.43 15.82
N MET A 160 1.43 7.35 14.50
CA MET A 160 2.61 6.70 13.93
C MET A 160 3.89 7.46 14.31
N PRO A 161 5.01 6.75 14.56
CA PRO A 161 6.30 7.38 14.81
C PRO A 161 6.73 8.18 13.58
N LYS A 162 7.03 9.46 13.80
CA LYS A 162 7.34 10.38 12.70
C LYS A 162 8.73 10.06 12.13
N GLY A 163 8.82 9.90 10.81
CA GLY A 163 10.08 9.64 10.12
C GLY A 163 10.56 8.20 10.21
N GLU A 164 9.76 7.30 10.78
CA GLU A 164 10.09 5.88 10.91
C GLU A 164 9.14 5.01 10.08
N TRP A 165 9.67 3.91 9.56
CA TRP A 165 8.87 2.89 8.88
C TRP A 165 8.11 2.07 9.92
N ALA A 166 6.80 1.95 9.73
CA ALA A 166 5.94 1.13 10.56
C ALA A 166 4.87 0.44 9.72
N MET A 167 4.31 -0.62 10.29
CA MET A 167 3.14 -1.29 9.75
C MET A 167 1.88 -0.66 10.33
N LEU A 168 0.99 -0.22 9.45
CA LEU A 168 -0.34 0.25 9.84
C LEU A 168 -1.37 -0.80 9.41
N PRO A 169 -1.85 -1.64 10.35
CA PRO A 169 -2.94 -2.57 10.09
C PRO A 169 -4.30 -1.84 10.13
N ILE A 170 -5.11 -2.02 9.09
CA ILE A 170 -6.51 -1.59 9.06
C ILE A 170 -7.40 -2.83 8.87
N PRO A 171 -8.24 -3.19 9.86
CA PRO A 171 -9.14 -4.33 9.73
C PRO A 171 -10.09 -4.16 8.55
N LEU A 172 -10.34 -5.24 7.80
CA LEU A 172 -11.31 -5.21 6.70
C LEU A 172 -12.73 -4.91 7.18
N SER A 173 -13.05 -5.22 8.44
CA SER A 173 -14.30 -4.84 9.11
C SER A 173 -14.53 -3.33 9.19
N CYS A 174 -13.51 -2.49 8.98
CA CYS A 174 -13.68 -1.03 8.89
C CYS A 174 -14.30 -0.58 7.56
N PHE A 175 -14.43 -1.50 6.60
CA PHE A 175 -15.05 -1.26 5.30
C PHE A 175 -16.40 -1.99 5.20
N ASN A 176 -17.30 -1.72 6.14
CA ASN A 176 -18.55 -2.45 6.33
C ASN A 176 -19.82 -1.73 5.83
N LYS A 177 -19.69 -0.77 4.92
CA LYS A 177 -20.85 -0.17 4.26
C LYS A 177 -21.70 -1.28 3.61
N SER A 178 -23.04 -1.18 3.74
CA SER A 178 -23.98 -2.23 3.29
C SER A 178 -23.78 -2.68 1.86
N ASP A 179 -23.38 -1.76 0.98
CA ASP A 179 -23.31 -1.99 -0.46
C ASP A 179 -21.90 -2.34 -0.94
N PHE A 180 -20.93 -2.48 -0.03
CA PHE A 180 -19.56 -2.88 -0.36
C PHE A 180 -19.47 -4.40 -0.52
N ASP A 181 -19.06 -4.87 -1.70
CA ASP A 181 -18.93 -6.29 -2.00
C ASP A 181 -17.47 -6.76 -1.90
N PHE A 182 -17.15 -7.45 -0.80
CA PHE A 182 -15.82 -8.05 -0.61
C PHE A 182 -15.45 -9.08 -1.67
N ALA A 183 -16.41 -9.68 -2.39
CA ALA A 183 -16.10 -10.63 -3.46
C ALA A 183 -15.63 -9.95 -4.76
N LYS A 184 -15.83 -8.63 -4.88
CA LYS A 184 -15.64 -7.88 -6.13
C LYS A 184 -14.84 -6.59 -5.93
N VAL A 185 -13.76 -6.64 -5.16
CA VAL A 185 -12.93 -5.46 -4.86
C VAL A 185 -12.14 -5.03 -6.10
N THR A 186 -12.28 -3.76 -6.49
CA THR A 186 -11.65 -3.16 -7.67
C THR A 186 -10.63 -2.08 -7.31
N SER A 187 -10.70 -1.59 -6.07
CA SER A 187 -9.71 -0.68 -5.51
C SER A 187 -9.53 -0.94 -4.02
N PRO A 188 -8.44 -1.60 -3.60
CA PRO A 188 -8.19 -1.89 -2.19
C PRO A 188 -7.61 -0.71 -1.43
N PHE A 189 -7.19 0.35 -2.14
CA PHE A 189 -6.59 1.53 -1.54
C PHE A 189 -6.93 2.77 -2.35
N ILE A 190 -7.69 3.68 -1.75
CA ILE A 190 -7.87 5.05 -2.20
C ILE A 190 -7.59 5.96 -1.02
N LEU A 191 -6.61 6.83 -1.15
CA LEU A 191 -6.21 7.76 -0.10
C LEU A 191 -6.41 9.20 -0.55
N TYR A 192 -7.23 9.93 0.20
CA TYR A 192 -7.54 11.32 -0.06
C TYR A 192 -7.33 12.17 1.19
N THR A 193 -6.84 13.39 1.00
CA THR A 193 -6.93 14.46 1.99
C THR A 193 -6.97 15.82 1.33
N SER A 194 -7.77 16.73 1.88
CA SER A 194 -7.79 18.14 1.51
C SER A 194 -6.64 18.94 2.13
N GLY A 195 -5.86 18.33 3.02
CA GLY A 195 -4.79 18.97 3.80
C GLY A 195 -3.39 18.69 3.28
N LYS A 196 -2.40 19.27 3.97
CA LYS A 196 -0.98 18.95 3.74
C LYS A 196 -0.64 17.64 4.45
N MET A 197 0.01 16.72 3.74
CA MET A 197 0.46 15.42 4.24
C MET A 197 1.71 14.98 3.46
N ASP A 198 2.62 14.27 4.12
CA ASP A 198 3.84 13.70 3.51
C ASP A 198 4.07 12.31 4.10
N ILE A 199 3.93 11.29 3.25
CA ILE A 199 4.09 9.89 3.62
C ILE A 199 4.91 9.16 2.57
N GLU A 200 5.49 8.03 2.95
CA GLU A 200 6.09 7.06 2.05
C GLU A 200 5.40 5.72 2.24
N ILE A 201 5.17 4.99 1.15
CA ILE A 201 4.54 3.66 1.17
C ILE A 201 5.44 2.70 0.41
N SER A 202 5.78 1.57 1.04
CA SER A 202 6.56 0.49 0.41
C SER A 202 5.63 -0.63 -0.05
N SER A 203 4.63 -0.98 0.77
CA SER A 203 3.72 -2.10 0.48
C SER A 203 2.28 -1.83 0.91
N ILE A 204 1.34 -2.40 0.15
CA ILE A 204 -0.11 -2.43 0.37
C ILE A 204 -0.58 -3.84 0.05
N ARG A 205 -1.06 -4.56 1.08
CA ARG A 205 -1.56 -5.93 0.93
C ARG A 205 -2.61 -6.27 1.98
N VAL A 206 -3.43 -7.27 1.72
CA VAL A 206 -4.27 -7.93 2.72
C VAL A 206 -3.52 -9.10 3.31
N VAL A 207 -3.48 -9.18 4.63
CA VAL A 207 -2.99 -10.35 5.38
C VAL A 207 -4.09 -10.86 6.29
N GLN A 208 -4.03 -12.15 6.62
CA GLN A 208 -4.89 -12.71 7.65
C GLN A 208 -4.24 -12.56 9.02
N THR A 209 -5.05 -12.31 10.04
CA THR A 209 -4.62 -12.28 11.44
C THR A 209 -5.52 -13.18 12.29
N ASP A 210 -4.94 -13.79 13.32
CA ASP A 210 -5.70 -14.54 14.32
C ASP A 210 -6.31 -13.63 15.39
N ASN A 211 -5.87 -12.37 15.46
CA ASN A 211 -6.37 -11.38 16.41
C ASN A 211 -7.55 -10.63 15.80
N VAL A 212 -8.69 -10.64 16.49
CA VAL A 212 -9.83 -9.79 16.11
C VAL A 212 -9.47 -8.34 16.41
N LEU A 213 -9.16 -7.59 15.37
CA LEU A 213 -8.91 -6.15 15.46
C LEU A 213 -10.21 -5.39 15.26
N THR A 214 -10.48 -4.42 16.13
CA THR A 214 -11.64 -3.53 16.01
C THR A 214 -11.28 -2.21 15.34
N CYS A 215 -12.30 -1.62 14.73
CA CYS A 215 -12.33 -0.21 14.35
C CYS A 215 -12.80 0.59 15.58
#